data_AF-A0A0F6RJ29-F1
#
_entry.id   AF-A0A0F6RJ29-F1
#
_cell.length_a   1.000
_cell.length_b   1.000
_cell.length_c   1.000
_cell.angle_alpha   90.00
_cell.angle_beta   90.00
_cell.angle_gamma   90.00
#
_symmetry.space_group_name_H-M   'P 1'
#
loop_
_entity.id
_entity.type
_entity.pdbx_description
1 polymer ?
#
loop_
_entity_poly.entity_id
_entity_poly.type
_entity_poly.pdbx_seq_one_letter_code
_entity_poly.pdbx_strand_id
1 'polypeptide(L)'
;MQKLREEYWEKIRDVRAEDLVFVDESGSNLGMTRLYGRAEKGQRVYDSVPLNRGKNVTIIGAIALKGLLAFINVFGAANGLIFEAFIATLLVPNLWKGACVLMDNASIHQKETLEPMALPNLSCKIKKKQTIIADQ
;
A
#
# COMPACT_ATOMS: atom_id res chain seq x y z
N MET A 1 -9.17 9.15 19.75
CA MET A 1 -8.31 9.17 18.54
C MET A 1 -6.94 9.79 18.80
N GLN A 2 -6.85 11.00 19.37
CA GLN A 2 -5.56 11.67 19.61
C GLN A 2 -4.59 10.87 20.48
N LYS A 3 -5.06 10.37 21.62
CA LYS A 3 -4.30 9.48 22.52
C LYS A 3 -3.74 8.22 21.83
N LEU A 4 -4.50 7.59 20.93
CA LEU A 4 -4.04 6.41 20.20
C LEU A 4 -2.93 6.75 19.18
N ARG A 5 -2.96 7.96 18.60
CA ARG A 5 -1.91 8.45 17.71
C ARG A 5 -0.63 8.74 18.48
N GLU A 6 -0.74 9.36 19.64
CA GLU A 6 0.40 9.61 20.55
C GLU A 6 1.04 8.29 21.01
N GLU A 7 0.23 7.34 21.48
CA GLU A 7 0.71 6.01 21.88
C GLU A 7 1.36 5.22 20.73
N TYR A 8 0.92 5.44 19.48
CA TYR A 8 1.55 4.85 18.30
C TYR A 8 2.88 5.53 17.98
N TRP A 9 2.88 6.87 18.01
CA TRP A 9 4.09 7.66 17.77
C TRP A 9 5.19 7.29 18.77
N GLU A 10 4.87 7.15 20.05
CA GLU A 10 5.81 6.70 21.08
C GLU A 10 6.42 5.32 20.82
N LYS A 11 5.76 4.45 20.07
CA LYS A 11 6.30 3.12 19.72
C LYS A 11 7.24 3.14 18.53
N ILE A 12 7.02 4.06 17.59
CA ILE A 12 7.72 4.08 16.31
C ILE A 12 8.79 5.16 16.20
N ARG A 13 8.76 6.16 17.07
CA ARG A 13 9.69 7.29 17.07
C ARG A 13 11.17 6.91 17.12
N ASP A 14 11.50 5.75 17.69
CA ASP A 14 12.88 5.27 17.82
C ASP A 14 13.34 4.45 16.61
N VAL A 15 12.45 4.18 15.64
CA VAL A 15 12.81 3.53 14.38
C VAL A 15 13.47 4.55 13.46
N ARG A 16 14.64 4.19 12.91
CA ARG A 16 15.36 5.06 11.98
C ARG A 16 14.52 5.28 10.72
N ALA A 17 14.55 6.49 10.17
CA ALA A 17 13.75 6.83 9.00
C ALA A 17 14.11 5.96 7.78
N GLU A 18 15.36 5.52 7.67
CA GLU A 18 15.86 4.66 6.60
C GLU A 18 15.34 3.23 6.68
N ASP A 19 14.80 2.83 7.84
CA ASP A 19 14.21 1.52 8.08
C ASP A 19 12.69 1.51 7.94
N LEU A 20 12.04 2.66 7.77
CA LEU A 20 10.59 2.74 7.59
C LEU A 20 10.19 2.38 6.15
N VAL A 21 9.23 1.46 6.04
CA VAL A 21 8.59 1.05 4.80
C VAL A 21 7.08 1.29 4.95
N PHE A 22 6.48 2.08 4.07
CA PHE A 22 5.06 2.40 4.11
C PHE A 22 4.33 1.59 3.04
N VAL A 23 3.28 0.88 3.43
CA VAL A 23 2.39 0.16 2.53
C VAL A 23 1.04 0.86 2.53
N ASP A 24 0.53 1.15 1.35
CA ASP A 24 -0.78 1.77 1.17
C ASP A 24 -1.46 1.28 -0.11
N GLU A 25 -2.75 1.56 -0.20
CA GLU A 25 -3.63 1.14 -1.29
C GLU A 25 -4.35 2.34 -1.92
N SER A 26 -4.44 2.33 -3.24
CA SER A 26 -5.12 3.39 -3.99
C SER A 26 -5.99 2.82 -5.09
N GLY A 27 -7.25 3.24 -5.13
CA GLY A 27 -8.19 2.89 -6.20
C GLY A 27 -8.22 3.95 -7.30
N SER A 28 -8.16 3.52 -8.55
CA SER A 28 -8.34 4.36 -9.74
C SER A 28 -9.37 3.75 -10.68
N ASN A 29 -10.28 4.56 -11.21
CA ASN A 29 -11.23 4.10 -12.23
C ASN A 29 -10.71 4.49 -13.62
N LEU A 30 -10.59 3.51 -14.52
CA LEU A 30 -10.07 3.71 -15.89
C LEU A 30 -10.98 4.54 -16.80
N GLY A 31 -12.19 4.86 -16.35
CA GLY A 31 -13.14 5.77 -16.98
C GLY A 31 -12.99 7.21 -16.49
N MET A 32 -12.12 7.49 -15.51
CA MET A 32 -11.85 8.86 -15.08
C MET A 32 -11.21 9.64 -16.22
N THR A 33 -11.90 10.70 -16.63
CA THR A 33 -11.42 11.66 -17.63
C THR A 33 -11.51 13.07 -17.06
N ARG A 34 -10.78 14.01 -17.66
CA ARG A 34 -10.84 15.41 -17.26
C ARG A 34 -12.21 15.99 -17.62
N LEU A 35 -12.82 16.70 -16.68
CA LEU A 35 -14.10 17.40 -16.92
C LEU A 35 -13.93 18.69 -17.73
N TYR A 36 -12.72 19.25 -17.73
CA TYR A 36 -12.42 20.53 -18.37
C TYR A 36 -11.07 20.46 -19.08
N GLY A 37 -11.00 21.08 -20.26
CA GLY A 37 -9.75 21.34 -20.98
C GLY A 37 -9.56 22.83 -21.24
N ARG A 38 -8.38 23.20 -21.74
CA ARG A 38 -8.03 24.60 -22.04
C ARG A 38 -7.62 24.70 -23.51
N ALA A 39 -8.09 25.74 -24.18
CA ALA A 39 -7.65 26.15 -25.51
C ALA A 39 -7.47 27.67 -25.55
N GLU A 40 -6.82 28.15 -26.61
CA GLU A 40 -6.73 29.58 -26.88
C GLU A 40 -8.11 30.21 -27.04
N LYS A 41 -8.18 31.53 -26.79
CA LYS A 41 -9.43 32.27 -26.89
C LYS A 41 -10.03 32.15 -28.29
N GLY A 42 -11.28 31.70 -28.38
CA GLY A 42 -12.00 31.52 -29.64
C GLY A 42 -11.86 30.12 -30.25
N GLN A 43 -11.05 29.24 -29.66
CA GLN A 43 -10.87 27.86 -30.13
C GLN A 43 -11.70 26.87 -29.29
N ARG A 44 -12.24 25.84 -29.95
CA ARG A 44 -12.95 24.75 -29.27
C ARG A 44 -11.95 23.71 -28.78
N VAL A 45 -12.09 23.29 -27.52
CA VAL A 45 -11.40 22.12 -26.98
C VAL A 45 -12.13 20.87 -27.45
N TYR A 46 -11.39 19.92 -28.02
CA TYR A 46 -11.86 18.59 -28.34
C TYR A 46 -11.15 17.59 -27.43
N ASP A 47 -11.91 16.62 -26.92
CA ASP A 47 -11.37 15.52 -26.10
C ASP A 47 -12.15 14.24 -26.41
N SER A 48 -11.55 13.09 -26.12
CA SER A 48 -12.16 11.77 -26.28
C SER A 48 -12.30 11.10 -24.93
N VAL A 49 -13.48 10.52 -24.67
CA VAL A 49 -13.76 9.83 -23.41
C VAL A 49 -14.07 8.36 -23.65
N PRO A 50 -13.73 7.45 -22.72
CA PRO A 50 -14.15 6.06 -22.80
C PRO A 50 -15.68 5.94 -22.85
N LEU A 51 -16.21 5.13 -23.76
CA LEU A 51 -17.67 4.93 -23.91
C LEU A 51 -18.28 4.18 -22.71
N ASN A 52 -17.49 3.31 -22.06
CA ASN A 52 -17.91 2.51 -20.92
C ASN A 52 -17.49 3.18 -19.60
N ARG A 53 -18.15 2.83 -18.49
CA ARG A 53 -17.85 3.35 -17.13
C ARG A 53 -16.43 3.08 -16.58
N GLY A 54 -15.57 2.44 -17.37
CA GLY A 54 -14.24 2.01 -16.93
C GLY A 54 -14.27 0.87 -15.91
N LYS A 55 -13.14 0.20 -15.73
CA LYS A 55 -12.94 -0.76 -14.64
C LYS A 55 -12.21 -0.05 -13.49
N ASN A 56 -12.52 -0.43 -12.25
CA ASN A 56 -11.71 -0.05 -11.10
C ASN A 56 -10.42 -0.86 -11.12
N VAL A 57 -9.31 -0.21 -10.81
CA VAL A 57 -7.99 -0.79 -10.60
C VAL A 57 -7.54 -0.38 -9.21
N THR A 58 -7.22 -1.36 -8.38
CA THR A 58 -6.61 -1.13 -7.07
C THR A 58 -5.10 -1.30 -7.21
N ILE A 59 -4.36 -0.33 -6.71
CA ILE A 59 -2.90 -0.31 -6.66
C ILE A 59 -2.52 -0.56 -5.21
N ILE A 60 -1.67 -1.54 -4.95
CA ILE A 60 -1.03 -1.74 -3.65
C ILE A 60 0.44 -1.44 -3.84
N GLY A 61 1.01 -0.58 -3.00
CA GLY A 61 2.40 -0.14 -3.14
C GLY A 61 3.12 -0.08 -1.79
N ALA A 62 4.41 -0.40 -1.83
CA ALA A 62 5.33 -0.28 -0.70
C ALA A 62 6.47 0.68 -1.04
N ILE A 63 6.65 1.75 -0.25
CA ILE A 63 7.67 2.78 -0.47
C ILE A 63 8.54 2.95 0.77
N ALA A 64 9.83 3.21 0.56
CA ALA A 64 10.80 3.58 1.59
C ALA A 64 11.65 4.76 1.11
N LEU A 65 12.56 5.27 1.94
CA LEU A 65 13.54 6.28 1.51
C LEU A 65 14.44 5.79 0.36
N LYS A 66 14.55 4.48 0.17
CA LYS A 66 15.27 3.86 -0.95
C LYS A 66 14.48 3.87 -2.27
N GLY A 67 13.21 4.28 -2.24
CA GLY A 67 12.30 4.29 -3.38
C GLY A 67 11.14 3.30 -3.25
N LEU A 68 10.52 2.99 -4.38
CA LEU A 68 9.43 2.02 -4.47
C LEU A 68 9.98 0.60 -4.40
N LEU A 69 9.61 -0.15 -3.36
CA LEU A 69 10.12 -1.51 -3.12
C LEU A 69 9.31 -2.57 -3.85
N ALA A 70 7.99 -2.43 -3.86
CA ALA A 70 7.07 -3.36 -4.49
C ALA A 70 5.76 -2.66 -4.84
N PHE A 71 5.11 -3.07 -5.92
CA PHE A 71 3.74 -2.67 -6.23
C PHE A 71 3.02 -3.74 -7.05
N ILE A 72 1.68 -3.72 -6.99
CA ILE A 72 0.83 -4.55 -7.85
C ILE A 72 -0.45 -3.78 -8.24
N ASN A 73 -0.93 -4.01 -9.46
CA ASN A 73 -2.21 -3.51 -9.94
C ASN A 73 -3.21 -4.67 -10.06
N VAL A 74 -4.39 -4.49 -9.48
CA VAL A 74 -5.44 -5.51 -9.41
C VAL A 74 -6.71 -4.93 -10.04
N PHE A 75 -7.33 -5.66 -10.95
CA PHE A 75 -8.65 -5.28 -11.45
C PHE A 75 -9.71 -5.56 -10.39
N GLY A 76 -10.52 -4.54 -10.06
CA GLY A 76 -11.52 -4.63 -9.00
C GLY A 76 -10.94 -4.36 -7.61
N ALA A 77 -11.66 -4.82 -6.57
CA ALA A 77 -11.24 -4.67 -5.19
C ALA A 77 -10.15 -5.69 -4.83
N ALA A 78 -9.10 -5.23 -4.17
CA ALA A 78 -8.16 -6.12 -3.50
C ALA A 78 -8.86 -6.80 -2.31
N ASN A 79 -8.59 -8.09 -2.11
CA ASN A 79 -9.01 -8.83 -0.92
C ASN A 79 -7.77 -9.21 -0.10
N GLY A 80 -7.97 -9.70 1.12
CA GLY A 80 -6.87 -10.06 2.01
C GLY A 80 -5.87 -11.04 1.37
N LEU A 81 -6.34 -11.99 0.56
CA LEU A 81 -5.48 -13.00 -0.06
C LEU A 81 -4.49 -12.38 -1.06
N ILE A 82 -4.95 -11.40 -1.85
CA ILE A 82 -4.09 -10.65 -2.77
C ILE A 82 -3.07 -9.83 -1.98
N PHE A 83 -3.48 -9.24 -0.86
CA PHE A 83 -2.58 -8.51 0.03
C PHE A 83 -1.51 -9.42 0.65
N GLU A 84 -1.89 -10.59 1.16
CA GLU A 84 -0.97 -11.61 1.69
C GLU A 84 0.05 -12.05 0.63
N ALA A 85 -0.43 -12.38 -0.58
CA ALA A 85 0.43 -12.74 -1.69
C ALA A 85 1.39 -11.59 -2.04
N PHE A 86 0.92 -10.34 -2.06
CA PHE A 86 1.76 -9.16 -2.27
C PHE A 86 2.87 -9.07 -1.20
N ILE A 87 2.53 -9.21 0.08
CA ILE A 87 3.51 -9.16 1.16
C ILE A 87 4.54 -10.27 1.00
N ALA A 88 4.10 -11.53 0.87
CA ALA A 88 4.97 -12.69 0.87
C ALA A 88 5.86 -12.78 -0.38
N THR A 89 5.30 -12.45 -1.56
CA THR A 89 5.98 -12.69 -2.84
C THR A 89 6.68 -11.47 -3.42
N LEU A 90 6.17 -10.26 -3.15
CA LEU A 90 6.70 -9.02 -3.74
C LEU A 90 7.41 -8.15 -2.70
N LEU A 91 6.87 -8.00 -1.49
CA LEU A 91 7.46 -7.10 -0.51
C LEU A 91 8.62 -7.74 0.27
N VAL A 92 8.40 -8.89 0.89
CA VAL A 92 9.40 -9.54 1.78
C VAL A 92 10.77 -9.74 1.12
N PRO A 93 10.88 -10.14 -0.17
CA PRO A 93 12.19 -10.27 -0.82
C PRO A 93 12.99 -8.96 -0.92
N ASN A 94 12.32 -7.81 -0.84
CA ASN A 94 12.93 -6.49 -0.93
C ASN A 94 13.19 -5.84 0.45
N LEU A 95 12.83 -6.52 1.54
CA LEU A 95 13.08 -6.04 2.90
C LEU A 95 14.50 -6.38 3.35
N TRP A 96 15.07 -5.54 4.21
CA TRP A 96 16.37 -5.73 4.83
C TRP A 96 16.20 -5.94 6.34
N LYS A 97 17.26 -6.42 6.99
CA LYS A 97 17.30 -6.53 8.45
C LYS A 97 17.06 -5.18 9.12
N GLY A 98 16.10 -5.13 10.05
CA GLY A 98 15.66 -3.92 10.74
C GLY A 98 14.55 -3.16 10.03
N ALA A 99 14.18 -3.52 8.80
CA ALA A 99 13.08 -2.87 8.09
C ALA A 99 11.77 -3.00 8.87
N CYS A 100 11.07 -1.89 9.02
CA CYS A 100 9.83 -1.73 9.76
C CYS A 100 8.74 -1.34 8.77
N VAL A 101 7.82 -2.25 8.49
CA VAL A 101 6.69 -2.02 7.58
C VAL A 101 5.52 -1.43 8.36
N LEU A 102 4.98 -0.32 7.89
CA LEU A 102 3.83 0.40 8.42
C LEU A 102 2.69 0.27 7.44
N MET A 103 1.52 -0.08 7.95
CA MET A 103 0.27 -0.17 7.19
C MET A 103 -0.87 0.30 8.09
N ASP A 104 -1.98 0.70 7.48
CA ASP A 104 -3.16 1.11 8.23
C ASP A 104 -3.87 -0.10 8.88
N ASN A 105 -5.04 0.12 9.48
CA ASN A 105 -5.82 -0.93 10.13
C ASN A 105 -7.01 -1.39 9.26
N ALA A 106 -6.86 -1.42 7.94
CA ALA A 106 -7.91 -1.92 7.07
C ALA A 106 -8.22 -3.40 7.35
N SER A 107 -9.48 -3.79 7.13
CA SER A 107 -9.98 -5.14 7.42
C SER A 107 -9.26 -6.23 6.63
N ILE A 108 -8.76 -5.88 5.44
CA ILE A 108 -7.96 -6.73 4.54
C ILE A 108 -6.57 -7.06 5.10
N HIS A 109 -6.10 -6.36 6.14
CA HIS A 109 -4.84 -6.62 6.83
C HIS A 109 -5.00 -7.55 8.06
N GLN A 110 -6.22 -8.06 8.32
CA GLN A 110 -6.48 -8.87 9.51
C GLN A 110 -5.96 -10.32 9.42
N LYS A 111 -5.59 -10.85 10.58
CA LYS A 111 -4.75 -12.04 10.81
C LYS A 111 -5.19 -13.36 10.18
N GLU A 112 -6.47 -13.57 9.92
CA GLU A 112 -6.93 -14.80 9.25
C GLU A 112 -6.28 -14.99 7.88
N THR A 113 -5.75 -13.90 7.31
CA THR A 113 -5.05 -13.87 6.02
C THR A 113 -3.53 -13.69 6.14
N LEU A 114 -2.93 -13.84 7.31
CA LEU A 114 -1.47 -13.74 7.47
C LEU A 114 -0.87 -14.88 8.31
N GLU A 115 -1.71 -15.68 8.99
CA GLU A 115 -1.27 -16.84 9.76
C GLU A 115 -0.96 -18.13 8.94
N PRO A 116 -1.52 -18.41 7.74
CA PRO A 116 -1.18 -19.66 7.04
C PRO A 116 0.24 -19.68 6.45
N MET A 117 0.85 -18.52 6.21
CA MET A 117 2.21 -18.41 5.67
C MET A 117 3.16 -17.82 6.69
N ALA A 118 3.38 -18.54 7.80
CA ALA A 118 4.58 -18.37 8.61
C ALA A 118 5.81 -18.58 7.70
N LEU A 119 6.30 -17.48 7.11
CA LEU A 119 7.54 -17.44 6.36
C LEU A 119 8.66 -17.82 7.35
N PRO A 120 9.33 -18.97 7.18
CA PRO A 120 10.20 -19.55 8.20
C PRO A 120 11.41 -18.68 8.58
N ASN A 121 11.68 -17.61 7.81
CA ASN A 121 12.82 -16.73 7.96
C ASN A 121 12.46 -15.32 8.49
N LEU A 122 11.23 -15.11 8.96
CA LEU A 122 10.79 -13.82 9.47
C LEU A 122 10.46 -13.95 10.97
N SER A 123 11.37 -13.55 11.87
CA SER A 123 11.01 -13.37 13.30
C SER A 123 10.19 -12.09 13.50
N CYS A 124 9.07 -11.99 12.78
CA CYS A 124 8.19 -10.84 12.82
C CYS A 124 7.48 -10.76 14.18
N LYS A 125 7.82 -9.72 14.95
CA LYS A 125 6.93 -9.27 16.03
C LYS A 125 5.87 -8.35 15.42
N ILE A 126 4.73 -8.91 14.99
CA ILE A 126 3.51 -8.13 14.75
C ILE A 126 3.05 -7.57 16.11
N LYS A 127 3.64 -6.45 16.54
CA LYS A 127 3.25 -5.78 17.79
C LYS A 127 1.96 -5.02 17.55
N LYS A 128 0.84 -5.74 17.68
CA LYS A 128 -0.54 -5.24 17.55
C LYS A 128 -0.81 -4.59 16.18
N LYS A 129 -1.26 -5.42 15.24
CA LYS A 129 -1.99 -5.10 14.00
C LYS A 129 -1.32 -4.23 12.91
N GLN A 130 -0.17 -3.58 13.10
CA GLN A 130 0.25 -2.51 12.15
C GLN A 130 1.75 -2.43 11.86
N THR A 131 2.55 -3.42 12.27
CA THR A 131 4.00 -3.35 12.09
C THR A 131 4.62 -4.71 11.85
N ILE A 132 5.40 -4.83 10.76
CA ILE A 132 6.24 -5.99 10.46
C ILE A 132 7.69 -5.56 10.61
N ILE A 133 8.45 -6.21 11.49
CA ILE A 133 9.90 -6.00 11.58
C ILE A 133 10.58 -7.18 10.89
N ALA A 134 11.42 -6.89 9.90
CA ALA A 134 12.21 -7.89 9.19
C ALA A 134 13.52 -8.14 9.92
N ASP A 135 13.75 -9.38 10.34
CA ASP A 135 15.00 -9.85 10.93
C ASP A 135 15.59 -10.91 9.99
N GLN A 136 16.53 -10.52 9.12
CA GLN A 136 17.38 -11.46 8.38
C GLN A 136 18.71 -11.68 9.11
#